data_AF-A0A6N7AK21-F1
#
_entry.id   AF-A0A6N7AK21-F1
#
_cell.length_a   1.000
_cell.length_b   1.000
_cell.length_c   1.000
_cell.angle_alpha   90.00
_cell.angle_beta   90.00
_cell.angle_gamma   90.00
#
_symmetry.space_group_name_H-M   'P 1'
#
loop_
_entity.id
_entity.type
_entity.pdbx_description
1 polymer ?
#
loop_
_entity_poly.entity_id
_entity_poly.type
_entity_poly.pdbx_seq_one_letter_code
_entity_poly.pdbx_strand_id
1 'polypeptide(L)'
;MTPHAWLMAQVALLREGRLAHIDAGHIAEELEGVAGRNRRAVRSSLCIMLRHLLKWQYLSHARKKTWAASIRKAIRRIGTRIERNPSLDQTLGEVLAIEYQWARRAAALETGLEPASFPRSCPIVLEDGRRYLDQLRAPETLALFDYAQEPEPRTTQTKCGKGFVLSHSP
;
A
#
# COMPACT_ATOMS: atom_id res chain seq x y z
N MET A 1 25.42 5.02 -26.45
CA MET A 1 24.65 6.19 -25.96
C MET A 1 23.69 5.71 -24.87
N THR A 2 23.48 6.47 -23.79
CA THR A 2 22.53 6.07 -22.72
C THR A 2 21.08 6.33 -23.15
N PRO A 3 20.07 5.59 -22.62
CA PRO A 3 18.65 5.85 -22.94
C PRO A 3 18.24 7.30 -22.69
N HIS A 4 18.77 7.92 -21.64
CA HIS A 4 18.55 9.34 -21.35
C HIS A 4 19.13 10.25 -22.43
N ALA A 5 20.38 10.04 -22.84
CA ALA A 5 21.01 10.86 -23.89
C ALA A 5 20.27 10.72 -25.23
N TRP A 6 19.80 9.51 -25.57
CA TRP A 6 18.95 9.28 -26.74
C TRP A 6 17.62 10.05 -26.63
N LEU A 7 16.91 9.94 -25.51
CA LEU A 7 15.63 10.63 -25.30
C LEU A 7 15.78 12.15 -25.39
N MET A 8 16.87 12.70 -24.86
CA MET A 8 17.16 14.13 -24.95
C MET A 8 17.42 14.58 -26.40
N ALA A 9 18.03 13.74 -27.24
CA ALA A 9 18.17 14.01 -28.66
C ALA A 9 16.80 14.02 -29.38
N GLN A 10 15.92 13.06 -29.06
CA GLN A 10 14.55 13.05 -29.59
C GLN A 10 13.74 14.28 -29.16
N VAL A 11 13.91 14.74 -27.91
CA VAL A 11 13.30 15.98 -27.41
C VAL A 11 13.80 17.21 -28.15
N ALA A 12 15.08 17.27 -28.51
CA ALA A 12 15.62 18.37 -29.32
C ALA A 12 14.95 18.41 -30.71
N LEU A 13 14.84 17.26 -31.39
CA LEU A 13 14.15 17.15 -32.68
C LEU A 13 12.68 17.58 -32.60
N LEU A 14 11.98 17.20 -31.52
CA LEU A 14 10.60 17.63 -31.24
C LEU A 14 10.50 19.16 -31.10
N ARG A 15 11.40 19.77 -30.32
CA ARG A 15 11.42 21.22 -30.09
C ARG A 15 11.76 22.02 -31.35
N GLU A 16 12.59 21.46 -32.23
CA GLU A 16 12.95 22.03 -33.53
C GLU A 16 11.87 21.80 -34.60
N GLY A 17 10.78 21.08 -34.30
CA GLY A 17 9.72 20.76 -35.27
C GLY A 17 10.14 19.75 -36.35
N ARG A 18 11.26 19.04 -36.14
CA ARG A 18 11.87 18.12 -37.12
C ARG A 18 11.22 16.73 -37.07
N LEU A 19 9.91 16.69 -37.27
CA LEU A 19 9.09 15.47 -37.06
C LEU A 19 9.50 14.29 -37.95
N ALA A 20 10.03 14.55 -39.15
CA ALA A 20 10.50 13.50 -40.07
C ALA A 20 11.68 12.66 -39.56
N HIS A 21 12.41 13.15 -38.55
CA HIS A 21 13.56 12.46 -37.96
C HIS A 21 13.23 11.77 -36.63
N ILE A 22 11.97 11.80 -36.20
CA ILE A 22 11.55 11.25 -34.93
C ILE A 22 11.30 9.76 -35.06
N ASP A 23 11.90 8.99 -34.16
CA ASP A 23 11.56 7.59 -33.92
C ASP A 23 10.35 7.51 -32.98
N ALA A 24 9.15 7.61 -33.55
CA ALA A 24 7.92 7.64 -32.78
C ALA A 24 7.65 6.31 -32.03
N GLY A 25 8.09 5.19 -32.61
CA GLY A 25 7.91 3.85 -32.02
C GLY A 25 8.66 3.71 -30.71
N HIS A 26 9.97 3.95 -30.72
CA HIS A 26 10.76 3.86 -29.48
C HIS A 26 10.38 4.91 -28.44
N ILE A 27 9.92 6.10 -28.85
CA ILE A 27 9.40 7.11 -27.90
C ILE A 27 8.16 6.57 -27.18
N ALA A 28 7.23 5.97 -27.91
CA ALA A 28 6.02 5.39 -27.32
C ALA A 28 6.39 4.28 -26.30
N GLU A 29 7.29 3.37 -26.68
CA GLU A 29 7.78 2.31 -25.79
C GLU A 29 8.43 2.87 -24.51
N GLU A 30 9.25 3.91 -24.62
CA GLU A 30 9.87 4.53 -23.46
C GLU A 30 8.85 5.22 -22.54
N LEU A 31 7.84 5.90 -23.10
CA LEU A 31 6.77 6.52 -22.34
C LEU A 31 5.93 5.48 -21.58
N GLU A 32 5.54 4.39 -22.25
CA GLU A 32 4.87 3.24 -21.63
C GLU A 32 5.73 2.62 -20.53
N GLY A 33 7.03 2.50 -20.79
CA GLY A 33 8.04 2.05 -19.84
C GLY A 33 8.09 2.93 -18.60
N VAL A 34 8.11 4.26 -18.75
CA VAL A 34 8.08 5.22 -17.64
C VAL A 34 6.82 5.05 -16.80
N ALA A 35 5.65 5.00 -17.44
CA ALA A 35 4.38 4.82 -16.74
C ALA A 35 4.36 3.50 -15.93
N GLY A 36 4.82 2.41 -16.55
CA GLY A 36 4.94 1.10 -15.88
C GLY A 36 5.92 1.11 -14.71
N ARG A 37 7.08 1.76 -14.84
CA ARG A 37 8.08 1.91 -13.76
C ARG A 37 7.51 2.68 -12.58
N ASN A 38 6.79 3.77 -12.84
CA ASN A 38 6.17 4.58 -11.78
C ASN A 38 5.11 3.78 -11.00
N ARG A 39 4.22 3.06 -11.72
CA ARG A 39 3.21 2.19 -11.10
C ARG A 39 3.84 1.10 -10.23
N ARG A 40 4.84 0.37 -10.76
CA ARG A 40 5.56 -0.67 -9.99
C ARG A 40 6.22 -0.12 -8.73
N ALA A 41 6.77 1.09 -8.79
CA ALA A 41 7.44 1.69 -7.64
C ALA A 41 6.46 2.16 -6.54
N VAL A 42 5.26 2.62 -6.90
CA VAL A 42 4.18 2.88 -5.94
C VAL A 42 3.75 1.58 -5.26
N ARG A 43 3.47 0.54 -6.04
CA ARG A 43 3.12 -0.81 -5.54
C ARG A 43 4.12 -1.34 -4.53
N SER A 44 5.40 -1.36 -4.90
CA SER A 44 6.48 -1.82 -4.01
C SER A 44 6.56 -1.00 -2.72
N SER A 45 6.39 0.33 -2.81
CA SER A 45 6.40 1.19 -1.63
C SER A 45 5.20 0.93 -0.71
N LEU A 46 4.01 0.72 -1.27
CA LEU A 46 2.81 0.36 -0.51
C LEU A 46 2.98 -0.97 0.23
N CYS A 47 3.45 -2.01 -0.45
CA CYS A 47 3.69 -3.31 0.17
C CYS A 47 4.68 -3.20 1.35
N ILE A 48 5.77 -2.44 1.20
CA ILE A 48 6.73 -2.17 2.29
C ILE A 48 6.05 -1.46 3.47
N MET A 49 5.27 -0.41 3.18
CA MET A 49 4.56 0.37 4.18
C MET A 49 3.60 -0.53 4.97
N LEU A 50 2.69 -1.22 4.28
CA LEU A 50 1.67 -2.08 4.86
C LEU A 50 2.27 -3.23 5.68
N ARG A 51 3.31 -3.89 5.16
CA ARG A 51 3.99 -4.98 5.87
C ARG A 51 4.58 -4.50 7.19
N HIS A 52 5.26 -3.36 7.20
CA HIS A 52 5.83 -2.82 8.42
C HIS A 52 4.77 -2.31 9.39
N LEU A 53 3.65 -1.80 8.90
CA LEU A 53 2.51 -1.41 9.74
C LEU A 53 1.89 -2.62 10.44
N LEU A 54 1.66 -3.72 9.72
CA LEU A 54 1.15 -4.96 10.32
C LEU A 54 2.11 -5.47 11.39
N LYS A 55 3.42 -5.47 11.13
CA LYS A 55 4.41 -5.83 12.15
C LYS A 55 4.39 -4.89 13.35
N TRP A 56 4.21 -3.59 13.12
CA TRP A 56 4.16 -2.59 14.19
C TRP A 56 2.97 -2.81 15.13
N GLN A 57 1.81 -3.13 14.56
CA GLN A 57 0.58 -3.40 15.30
C GLN A 57 0.65 -4.73 16.06
N TYR A 58 1.07 -5.81 15.40
CA TYR A 58 0.97 -7.16 15.95
C TYR A 58 2.20 -7.62 16.73
N LEU A 59 3.34 -6.93 16.61
CA LEU A 59 4.55 -7.18 17.41
C LEU A 59 4.89 -5.95 18.28
N SER A 60 3.94 -5.50 19.09
CA SER A 60 4.09 -4.33 19.97
C SER A 60 5.31 -4.41 20.89
N HIS A 61 5.59 -5.58 21.45
CA HIS A 61 6.73 -5.87 22.32
C HIS A 61 8.10 -5.89 21.60
N ALA A 62 8.12 -5.91 20.27
CA ALA A 62 9.35 -6.00 19.46
C ALA A 62 9.44 -4.90 18.38
N ARG A 63 8.74 -3.77 18.58
CA ARG A 63 8.76 -2.63 17.65
C ARG A 63 10.20 -2.14 17.45
N LYS A 64 10.61 -2.02 16.18
CA LYS A 64 11.93 -1.51 15.80
C LYS A 64 11.82 -0.12 15.17
N LYS A 65 12.72 0.79 15.57
CA LYS A 65 12.85 2.13 14.95
C LYS A 65 13.06 2.05 13.43
N THR A 66 13.69 0.99 12.94
CA THR A 66 13.90 0.74 11.51
C THR A 66 12.60 0.50 10.74
N TRP A 67 11.56 -0.04 11.37
CA TRP A 67 10.25 -0.23 10.74
C TRP A 67 9.53 1.11 10.59
N ALA A 68 9.53 1.95 11.63
CA ALA A 68 9.03 3.32 11.56
C ALA A 68 9.74 4.14 10.47
N ALA A 69 11.06 4.03 10.37
CA ALA A 69 11.83 4.69 9.31
C ALA A 69 11.45 4.17 7.91
N SER A 70 11.20 2.86 7.78
CA SER A 70 10.78 2.24 6.51
C SER A 70 9.38 2.68 6.08
N ILE A 71 8.45 2.78 7.03
CA ILE A 71 7.09 3.31 6.81
C ILE A 71 7.18 4.76 6.30
N ARG A 72 7.87 5.65 7.02
CA ARG A 72 8.03 7.06 6.61
C ARG A 72 8.68 7.19 5.23
N LYS A 73 9.70 6.38 4.95
CA LYS A 73 10.38 6.37 3.64
C LYS A 73 9.44 5.93 2.52
N ALA A 74 8.60 4.93 2.76
CA ALA A 74 7.61 4.45 1.80
C ALA A 74 6.54 5.52 1.54
N ILE A 75 5.96 6.12 2.58
CA ILE A 75 4.98 7.21 2.48
C ILE A 75 5.54 8.37 1.63
N ARG A 76 6.75 8.84 1.94
CA ARG A 76 7.41 9.90 1.18
C ARG A 76 7.60 9.52 -0.29
N ARG A 77 8.02 8.28 -0.58
CA ARG A 77 8.23 7.80 -1.95
C ARG A 77 6.92 7.74 -2.75
N ILE A 78 5.82 7.34 -2.11
CA ILE A 78 4.50 7.32 -2.74
C ILE A 78 4.07 8.77 -3.03
N GLY A 79 4.11 9.64 -2.01
CA GLY A 79 3.74 11.05 -2.13
C GLY A 79 4.48 11.78 -3.25
N THR A 80 5.82 11.70 -3.28
CA THR A 80 6.63 12.31 -4.35
C THR A 80 6.29 11.78 -5.75
N ARG A 81 5.86 10.52 -5.87
CA ARG A 81 5.48 9.95 -7.18
C ARG A 81 4.12 10.42 -7.64
N ILE A 82 3.16 10.53 -6.71
CA ILE A 82 1.83 11.08 -6.98
C ILE A 82 1.93 12.57 -7.32
N GLU A 83 2.73 13.34 -6.57
CA GLU A 83 2.99 14.76 -6.86
C GLU A 83 3.50 14.97 -8.30
N ARG A 84 4.34 14.06 -8.81
CA ARG A 84 4.87 14.11 -10.17
C ARG A 84 3.97 13.49 -11.23
N ASN A 85 3.06 12.60 -10.83
CA ASN A 85 2.18 11.85 -11.73
C ASN A 85 0.80 11.70 -11.06
N PRO A 86 -0.06 12.74 -11.10
CA PRO A 86 -1.33 12.75 -10.37
C PRO A 86 -2.28 11.61 -10.75
N SER A 87 -2.18 11.08 -11.98
CA SER A 87 -2.97 9.93 -12.42
C SER A 87 -2.73 8.65 -11.61
N LEU A 88 -1.60 8.55 -10.89
CA LEU A 88 -1.35 7.43 -9.99
C LEU A 88 -2.31 7.42 -8.78
N ASP A 89 -2.82 8.58 -8.37
CA ASP A 89 -3.72 8.71 -7.22
C ASP A 89 -5.07 8.01 -7.48
N GLN A 90 -5.59 8.13 -8.70
CA GLN A 90 -6.86 7.53 -9.12
C GLN A 90 -6.86 6.00 -9.02
N THR A 91 -5.68 5.37 -9.17
CA THR A 91 -5.52 3.91 -9.11
C THR A 91 -5.08 3.42 -7.72
N LEU A 92 -4.86 4.33 -6.77
CA LEU A 92 -4.18 4.01 -5.52
C LEU A 92 -5.02 3.10 -4.63
N GLY A 93 -6.35 3.26 -4.60
CA GLY A 93 -7.25 2.43 -3.80
C GLY A 93 -7.26 0.97 -4.25
N GLU A 94 -7.37 0.72 -5.55
CA GLU A 94 -7.31 -0.64 -6.12
C GLU A 94 -5.95 -1.29 -5.85
N VAL A 95 -4.88 -0.52 -6.07
CA VAL A 95 -3.51 -0.98 -5.83
C VAL A 95 -3.28 -1.28 -4.35
N LEU A 96 -3.81 -0.47 -3.44
CA LEU A 96 -3.70 -0.68 -2.00
C LEU A 96 -4.31 -2.02 -1.59
N ALA A 97 -5.52 -2.33 -2.07
CA ALA A 97 -6.19 -3.58 -1.75
C ALA A 97 -5.39 -4.81 -2.21
N ILE A 98 -4.81 -4.75 -3.41
CA ILE A 98 -3.93 -5.79 -3.96
C ILE A 98 -2.67 -5.92 -3.11
N GLU A 99 -1.94 -4.83 -2.91
CA GLU A 99 -0.66 -4.83 -2.18
C GLU A 99 -0.84 -5.17 -0.70
N TYR A 100 -2.01 -4.93 -0.12
CA TYR A 100 -2.34 -5.37 1.22
C TYR A 100 -2.33 -6.88 1.35
N GLN A 101 -2.88 -7.63 0.40
CA GLN A 101 -2.85 -9.10 0.44
C GLN A 101 -1.42 -9.64 0.43
N TRP A 102 -0.54 -9.02 -0.37
CA TRP A 102 0.88 -9.36 -0.41
C TRP A 102 1.58 -9.00 0.91
N ALA A 103 1.34 -7.80 1.42
CA ALA A 103 1.88 -7.34 2.69
C ALA A 103 1.43 -8.22 3.86
N ARG A 104 0.19 -8.73 3.84
CA ARG A 104 -0.35 -9.62 4.87
C ARG A 104 0.37 -10.96 4.92
N ARG A 105 0.63 -11.57 3.75
CA ARG A 105 1.43 -12.81 3.63
C ARG A 105 2.88 -12.58 4.06
N ALA A 106 3.47 -11.46 3.65
CA ALA A 106 4.85 -11.13 4.01
C ALA A 106 5.00 -10.84 5.52
N ALA A 107 4.02 -10.16 6.13
CA ALA A 107 3.98 -9.94 7.57
C ALA A 107 3.87 -11.27 8.32
N ALA A 108 2.93 -12.14 7.92
CA ALA A 108 2.77 -13.47 8.50
C ALA A 108 4.08 -14.28 8.52
N LEU A 109 4.79 -14.31 7.39
CA LEU A 109 6.09 -14.97 7.28
C LEU A 109 7.14 -14.36 8.24
N GLU A 110 7.21 -13.03 8.33
CA GLU A 110 8.21 -12.35 9.16
C GLU A 110 7.89 -12.34 10.66
N THR A 111 6.62 -12.47 11.04
CA THR A 111 6.20 -12.51 12.46
C THR A 111 6.01 -13.92 12.99
N GLY A 112 5.95 -14.93 12.11
CA GLY A 112 5.57 -16.30 12.47
C GLY A 112 4.10 -16.44 12.88
N LEU A 113 3.25 -15.45 12.57
CA LEU A 113 1.80 -15.51 12.82
C LEU A 113 1.10 -16.06 11.59
N GLU A 114 -0.09 -16.63 11.77
CA GLU A 114 -0.89 -17.06 10.62
C GLU A 114 -1.42 -15.84 9.83
N PRO A 115 -1.55 -15.92 8.49
CA PRO A 115 -2.14 -14.85 7.70
C PRO A 115 -3.57 -14.46 8.13
N ALA A 116 -4.28 -15.37 8.82
CA ALA A 116 -5.61 -15.16 9.38
C ALA A 116 -5.61 -14.34 10.68
N SER A 117 -4.46 -14.17 11.34
CA SER A 117 -4.30 -13.30 12.50
C SER A 117 -4.40 -11.81 12.15
N PHE A 118 -4.28 -11.48 10.87
CA PHE A 118 -4.39 -10.13 10.34
C PHE A 118 -5.76 -9.92 9.65
N PRO A 119 -6.28 -8.67 9.55
CA PRO A 119 -7.56 -8.40 8.92
C PRO A 119 -7.60 -8.86 7.47
N ARG A 120 -8.74 -9.41 7.02
CA ARG A 120 -8.85 -9.92 5.63
C ARG A 120 -8.81 -8.80 4.60
N SER A 121 -9.44 -7.68 4.89
CA SER A 121 -9.43 -6.44 4.10
C SER A 121 -8.45 -5.44 4.69
N CYS A 122 -7.95 -4.52 3.85
CA CYS A 122 -7.10 -3.45 4.34
C CYS A 122 -7.94 -2.52 5.24
N PRO A 123 -7.53 -2.27 6.49
CA PRO A 123 -8.26 -1.33 7.37
C PRO A 123 -8.02 0.13 6.96
N ILE A 124 -7.07 0.37 6.05
CA ILE A 124 -6.79 1.70 5.52
C ILE A 124 -7.74 1.95 4.35
N VAL A 125 -8.64 2.92 4.52
CA VAL A 125 -9.47 3.45 3.44
C VAL A 125 -8.82 4.72 2.91
N LEU A 126 -8.47 4.74 1.63
CA LEU A 126 -7.95 5.92 0.95
C LEU A 126 -9.10 6.55 0.15
N GLU A 127 -9.88 7.43 0.78
CA GLU A 127 -10.85 8.27 0.04
C GLU A 127 -10.12 9.30 -0.85
N ASP A 128 -9.00 9.84 -0.34
CA ASP A 128 -8.06 10.70 -1.05
C ASP A 128 -6.65 10.26 -0.65
N GLY A 129 -5.95 9.61 -1.58
CA GLY A 129 -4.63 9.04 -1.36
C GLY A 129 -3.61 10.10 -0.93
N ARG A 130 -3.69 11.29 -1.53
CA ARG A 130 -2.82 12.41 -1.22
C ARG A 130 -3.09 12.97 0.17
N ARG A 131 -4.36 13.22 0.51
CA ARG A 131 -4.75 13.71 1.84
C ARG A 131 -4.36 12.74 2.95
N TYR A 132 -4.48 11.44 2.72
CA TYR A 132 -4.05 10.42 3.69
C TYR A 132 -2.53 10.32 3.83
N LEU A 133 -1.78 10.41 2.71
CA LEU A 133 -0.32 10.43 2.76
C LEU A 133 0.22 11.68 3.45
N ASP A 134 -0.48 12.81 3.33
CA ASP A 134 -0.15 14.04 4.05
C ASP A 134 -0.39 13.89 5.56
N GLN A 135 -1.49 13.25 5.98
CA GLN A 135 -1.71 12.88 7.39
C GLN A 135 -0.63 11.93 7.91
N LEU A 136 -0.16 10.99 7.09
CA LEU A 136 0.93 10.05 7.41
C LEU A 136 2.34 10.67 7.44
N ARG A 137 2.53 11.90 6.96
CA ARG A 137 3.81 12.63 7.13
C ARG A 137 3.96 13.24 8.52
N ALA A 138 2.89 13.39 9.28
CA ALA A 138 2.96 13.93 10.62
C ALA A 138 3.79 13.00 11.55
N PRO A 139 4.64 13.54 12.45
CA PRO A 139 5.47 12.70 13.32
C PRO A 139 4.64 11.77 14.23
N GLU A 140 3.41 12.17 14.56
CA GLU A 140 2.43 11.49 15.42
C GLU A 140 1.66 10.34 14.73
N THR A 141 1.72 10.16 13.41
CA THR A 141 0.83 9.22 12.70
C THR A 141 1.10 7.74 12.98
N LEU A 142 2.21 7.39 13.65
CA LEU A 142 2.39 6.03 14.16
C LEU A 142 1.44 5.73 15.35
N ALA A 143 1.02 6.76 16.08
CA ALA A 143 0.03 6.63 17.16
C ALA A 143 -1.40 6.43 16.60
N LEU A 144 -1.69 6.91 15.39
CA LEU A 144 -2.97 6.64 14.71
C LEU A 144 -3.19 5.13 14.43
N PHE A 145 -2.11 4.35 14.32
CA PHE A 145 -2.20 2.89 14.20
C PHE A 145 -2.42 2.16 15.52
N ASP A 146 -2.27 2.82 16.67
CA ASP A 146 -2.67 2.29 17.97
C ASP A 146 -4.20 2.39 18.17
N TYR A 147 -4.92 3.18 17.36
CA TYR A 147 -6.37 3.45 17.47
C TYR A 147 -7.28 2.34 16.89
N ALA A 148 -6.76 1.45 16.03
CA ALA A 148 -7.54 0.35 15.43
C ALA A 148 -7.67 -0.90 16.33
N GLN A 149 -7.53 -0.74 17.64
CA GLN A 149 -7.61 -1.80 18.65
C GLN A 149 -9.03 -2.08 19.16
N GLU A 150 -10.10 -1.75 18.42
CA GLU A 150 -11.39 -2.35 18.77
C GLU A 150 -11.34 -3.85 18.44
N PRO A 151 -11.43 -4.74 19.44
CA PRO A 151 -11.45 -6.16 19.16
C PRO A 151 -12.75 -6.49 18.44
N GLU A 152 -12.65 -6.96 17.19
CA GLU A 152 -13.72 -7.73 16.55
C GLU A 152 -14.30 -8.70 17.58
N PRO A 153 -15.62 -8.69 17.84
CA PRO A 153 -16.19 -9.49 18.90
C PRO A 153 -15.87 -10.95 18.60
N ARG A 154 -15.09 -11.58 19.49
CA ARG A 154 -14.92 -13.03 19.48
C ARG A 154 -16.33 -13.60 19.49
N THR A 155 -16.74 -14.22 18.38
CA THR A 155 -17.90 -15.11 18.36
C THR A 155 -17.62 -16.19 19.39
N THR A 156 -18.12 -15.96 20.59
CA THR A 156 -18.21 -16.95 21.63
C THR A 156 -19.12 -18.03 21.06
N GLN A 157 -18.52 -19.17 20.71
CA GLN A 157 -19.27 -20.41 20.65
C GLN A 157 -19.78 -20.67 22.07
N THR A 158 -20.97 -20.15 22.35
CA THR A 158 -21.75 -20.58 23.51
C THR A 158 -22.07 -22.04 23.26
N LYS A 159 -21.35 -22.91 23.96
CA LYS A 159 -21.67 -24.31 24.13
C LYS A 159 -23.11 -24.35 24.67
N CYS A 160 -24.07 -24.68 23.80
CA CYS A 160 -25.46 -24.80 24.13
C CYS A 160 -25.59 -25.83 25.27
N GLY A 161 -25.90 -25.35 26.47
CA GLY A 161 -26.20 -26.20 27.61
C GLY A 161 -27.43 -27.02 27.29
N LYS A 162 -27.32 -28.34 27.42
CA LYS A 162 -28.47 -29.25 27.42
C LYS A 162 -29.40 -28.83 28.55
N GLY A 163 -30.55 -28.26 28.20
CA GLY A 163 -31.69 -28.06 29.09
C GLY A 163 -32.94 -28.52 28.36
N PHE A 164 -33.31 -29.78 28.53
CA PHE A 164 -34.53 -30.34 27.94
C PHE A 164 -35.72 -30.02 28.85
N VAL A 165 -36.56 -29.13 28.32
CA VAL A 165 -38.01 -28.88 28.47
C VAL A 165 -38.75 -29.57 29.64
N LEU A 166 -39.28 -28.73 30.54
CA LEU A 166 -40.44 -29.03 31.40
C LEU A 166 -41.71 -28.97 30.54
N SER A 167 -42.55 -30.00 30.61
CA SER A 167 -43.96 -29.95 30.17
C SER A 167 -44.87 -30.08 31.39
N HIS A 168 -45.85 -29.18 31.45
CA HIS A 168 -46.85 -29.05 32.50
C HIS A 168 -48.11 -29.87 32.18
N SER A 169 -48.66 -30.51 33.22
CA SER A 169 -50.08 -30.61 33.59
C SER A 169 -51.09 -31.35 32.69
N PRO A 170 -52.31 -31.70 33.18
CA PRO A 170 -53.05 -31.17 34.34
C PRO A 170 -52.64 -31.74 35.69
#